data_AF-A0A7T8GYR9-F1
#
_entry.id   AF-A0A7T8GYR9-F1
#
_cell.length_a   1.000
_cell.length_b   1.000
_cell.length_c   1.000
_cell.angle_alpha   90.00
_cell.angle_beta   90.00
_cell.angle_gamma   90.00
#
_symmetry.space_group_name_H-M   'P 1'
#
loop_
_entity.id
_entity.type
_entity.pdbx_description
1 polymer ?
#
loop_
_entity_poly.entity_id
_entity_poly.type
_entity_poly.pdbx_seq_one_letter_code
_entity_poly.pdbx_strand_id
1 'polypeptide(L)' 'KCYSSVRMNDNRSFTSDFTTTKVGKHDIKITISGKELNCTPHFYTYDASKISIQDIPPGYVGSPVEFEVREIIK' A
#
# COMPACT_ATOMS: atom_id res chain seq x y z
N LYS A 1 -2.32 -0.91 18.18
CA LYS A 1 -1.91 0.29 17.41
C LYS A 1 -0.78 -0.14 16.50
N CYS A 2 -0.88 0.06 15.18
CA CYS A 2 0.13 -0.42 14.21
C CYS A 2 1.24 0.59 13.94
N TYR A 3 1.16 1.78 14.57
CA TYR A 3 2.21 2.78 14.55
C TYR A 3 3.21 2.52 15.67
N SER A 4 4.49 2.65 15.36
CA SER A 4 5.57 2.42 16.32
C SER A 4 5.87 3.69 17.14
N SER A 5 5.95 4.84 16.48
CA SER A 5 6.19 6.15 17.10
C SER A 5 5.85 7.28 16.14
N VAL A 6 5.57 8.47 16.67
CA VAL A 6 5.44 9.70 15.90
C VAL A 6 6.63 10.60 16.23
N ARG A 7 7.39 10.99 15.20
CA ARG A 7 8.57 11.84 15.31
C ARG A 7 8.26 13.23 14.76
N MET A 8 8.68 14.27 15.47
CA MET A 8 8.60 15.66 15.00
C MET A 8 9.90 16.01 14.27
N ASN A 9 9.78 16.68 13.14
CA ASN A 9 10.90 17.12 12.32
C ASN A 9 11.13 18.63 12.49
N ASP A 10 12.36 19.10 12.23
CA ASP A 10 12.74 20.52 12.37
C ASP A 10 11.91 21.47 11.48
N ASN A 11 11.36 20.95 10.39
CA ASN A 11 10.51 21.68 9.44
C ASN A 11 9.02 21.72 9.82
N ARG A 12 8.68 21.52 11.10
CA ARG A 12 7.29 21.50 11.61
C ARG A 12 6.39 20.43 10.98
N SER A 13 6.98 19.31 10.53
CA SER A 13 6.23 18.14 10.08
C SER A 13 6.33 16.99 11.09
N PHE A 14 5.46 15.99 10.93
CA PHE A 14 5.47 14.77 11.72
C PHE A 14 5.64 13.56 10.81
N THR A 15 6.44 12.59 11.24
CA THR A 15 6.67 11.32 10.55
C THR A 15 6.30 10.17 11.47
N SER A 16 5.56 9.19 10.95
CA SER A 16 5.20 7.97 11.66
C SER A 16 5.34 6.79 10.73
N ASP A 17 5.92 5.71 11.25
CA ASP A 17 6.08 4.45 10.52
C ASP A 17 5.05 3.44 11.01
N PHE A 18 4.51 2.66 10.08
CA PHE A 18 3.47 1.68 10.33
C PHE A 18 3.82 0.36 9.66
N THR A 19 3.54 -0.75 10.32
CA THR A 19 3.66 -2.08 9.73
C THR A 19 2.42 -2.89 10.06
N THR A 20 1.89 -3.60 9.08
CA THR A 20 0.73 -4.47 9.24
C THR A 20 1.02 -5.83 8.60
N THR A 21 0.52 -6.89 9.22
CA THR A 21 0.60 -8.27 8.71
C THR A 21 -0.70 -8.71 8.03
N LYS A 22 -1.72 -7.84 8.00
CA LYS A 22 -3.02 -8.15 7.42
C LYS A 22 -3.11 -7.58 6.01
N VAL A 23 -3.40 -8.46 5.05
CA VAL A 23 -3.78 -8.12 3.66
C VAL A 23 -5.11 -7.38 3.66
N GLY A 24 -5.26 -6.40 2.76
CA GLY A 24 -6.50 -5.65 2.56
C GLY A 24 -6.31 -4.13 2.58
N LYS A 25 -7.44 -3.42 2.60
CA LYS A 25 -7.50 -1.95 2.73
C LYS A 25 -7.28 -1.54 4.19
N HIS A 26 -6.47 -0.49 4.38
CA HIS A 26 -6.21 0.13 5.68
C HIS A 26 -6.46 1.63 5.59
N ASP A 27 -7.06 2.19 6.64
CA ASP A 27 -7.32 3.63 6.79
C ASP A 27 -6.50 4.18 7.95
N ILE A 28 -5.86 5.33 7.76
CA ILE A 28 -5.04 6.00 8.80
C ILE A 28 -5.79 7.18 9.39
N LYS A 29 -6.33 6.99 10.60
CA LYS A 29 -6.99 8.07 11.35
C LYS A 29 -5.97 8.98 12.05
N ILE A 30 -6.00 10.27 11.72
CA ILE A 30 -5.13 11.29 12.33
C ILE A 30 -5.97 12.15 13.28
N THR A 31 -5.51 12.33 14.51
CA THR A 31 -6.18 13.13 15.54
C THR A 31 -5.21 14.13 16.13
N ILE A 32 -5.58 15.42 16.12
CA ILE A 32 -4.83 16.52 16.73
C ILE A 32 -5.70 17.15 17.81
N SER A 33 -5.20 17.21 19.03
CA SER A 33 -5.91 17.80 20.19
C SER A 33 -7.33 17.25 20.36
N GLY A 34 -7.51 15.94 20.16
CA GLY A 34 -8.80 15.25 20.28
C GLY A 34 -9.75 15.41 19.08
N LYS A 35 -9.37 16.20 18.06
CA LYS A 35 -10.14 16.37 16.82
C LYS A 35 -9.56 15.53 15.69
N GLU A 36 -10.39 14.71 15.07
CA GLU A 36 -10.02 13.96 13.87
C GLU A 36 -9.90 14.89 12.67
N LEU A 37 -8.87 14.67 11.85
CA LEU A 37 -8.69 15.38 10.59
C LEU A 37 -9.38 14.60 9.46
N ASN A 38 -10.13 15.30 8.61
CA ASN A 38 -10.74 14.74 7.39
C ASN A 38 -9.73 14.59 6.24
N CYS A 39 -8.51 14.14 6.53
CA CYS A 39 -7.46 13.91 5.53
C CYS A 39 -6.91 12.48 5.59
N THR A 40 -7.67 11.56 6.17
CA THR A 40 -7.34 10.13 6.36
C THR A 40 -6.80 9.51 5.08
N PRO A 41 -5.48 9.27 4.97
CA PRO A 41 -4.95 8.53 3.85
C PRO A 41 -5.35 7.06 4.00
N HIS A 42 -5.55 6.40 2.86
CA HIS A 42 -5.83 4.97 2.79
C HIS A 42 -4.76 4.28 1.95
N PHE A 43 -4.45 3.03 2.28
CA PHE A 43 -3.52 2.22 1.52
C PHE A 43 -3.99 0.77 1.46
N TYR A 44 -3.52 0.03 0.45
CA TYR A 44 -3.79 -1.39 0.29
C TYR A 44 -2.52 -2.18 0.55
N THR A 45 -2.71 -3.37 1.10
CA THR A 45 -1.65 -4.35 1.33
C THR A 45 -2.05 -5.64 0.67
N TYR A 46 -1.07 -6.29 0.03
CA TYR A 46 -1.27 -7.49 -0.78
C TYR A 46 -0.28 -8.57 -0.34
N ASP A 47 -0.69 -9.83 -0.45
CA ASP A 47 0.21 -10.96 -0.32
C ASP A 47 0.76 -11.28 -1.71
N ALA A 48 2.01 -10.90 -1.96
CA ALA A 48 2.65 -11.11 -3.26
C ALA A 48 2.77 -12.60 -3.62
N SER A 49 2.74 -13.52 -2.64
CA SER A 49 2.75 -14.96 -2.91
C SER A 49 1.43 -15.47 -3.51
N LYS A 50 0.37 -14.66 -3.41
CA LYS A 50 -0.92 -14.90 -4.06
C LYS A 50 -1.06 -14.18 -5.38
N ILE A 51 0.00 -13.59 -5.92
CA ILE A 51 -0.04 -12.97 -7.24
C ILE A 51 0.69 -13.90 -8.20
N SER A 52 0.03 -14.25 -9.30
CA SER A 52 0.60 -14.99 -10.42
C SER A 52 0.50 -14.15 -11.69
N ILE A 53 1.58 -14.16 -12.45
CA ILE A 53 1.58 -13.72 -13.84
C ILE A 53 1.32 -14.97 -14.67
N GLN A 54 0.45 -14.85 -15.68
CA GLN A 54 0.33 -15.90 -16.70
C GLN A 54 1.55 -15.91 -17.63
N ASP A 55 1.66 -16.92 -18.49
CA ASP A 55 2.73 -16.99 -19.49
C ASP A 55 2.80 -15.69 -20.30
N ILE A 56 3.97 -15.05 -20.30
CA ILE A 56 4.22 -13.83 -21.08
C ILE A 56 4.55 -14.25 -22.51
N PRO A 57 3.74 -13.86 -23.52
CA PRO A 57 3.98 -14.28 -24.89
C PRO A 57 5.23 -13.60 -25.47
N PRO A 58 5.90 -14.22 -26.47
CA PRO A 58 6.99 -13.58 -27.18
C PRO A 58 6.52 -12.32 -27.92
N GLY A 59 7.34 -11.27 -27.87
CA GLY A 59 7.04 -9.96 -28.47
C GLY A 59 7.75 -9.70 -29.79
N TYR A 60 7.26 -8.69 -30.51
CA TYR A 60 7.88 -8.16 -31.72
C TYR A 60 8.39 -6.73 -31.50
N VAL A 61 9.51 -6.39 -32.14
CA VAL A 61 10.07 -5.03 -32.08
C VAL A 61 9.04 -4.03 -32.61
N GLY A 62 8.82 -2.96 -31.84
CA GLY A 62 7.87 -1.90 -32.18
C GLY A 62 6.42 -2.19 -31.82
N SER A 63 6.11 -3.38 -31.25
CA SER A 63 4.76 -3.73 -30.79
C SER A 63 4.73 -3.93 -29.27
N PRO A 64 3.72 -3.41 -28.56
CA PRO A 64 3.54 -3.70 -27.14
C PRO A 64 3.16 -5.18 -26.94
N VAL A 65 3.61 -5.76 -25.83
CA VAL A 65 3.21 -7.09 -25.38
C VAL A 65 2.31 -6.92 -24.17
N GLU A 66 1.08 -7.42 -24.26
CA GLU A 66 0.12 -7.43 -23.16
C GLU A 66 0.30 -8.72 -22.33
N PHE A 67 0.14 -8.59 -21.01
CA PHE A 67 0.12 -9.72 -20.09
C PHE A 67 -0.91 -9.47 -18.99
N GLU A 68 -1.40 -10.56 -18.39
CA GLU A 68 -2.43 -10.50 -17.35
C GLU A 68 -1.85 -10.85 -15.98
N VAL A 69 -2.21 -10.06 -14.97
CA VAL A 69 -1.89 -10.30 -13.56
C VAL A 69 -3.14 -10.83 -12.88
N ARG A 70 -3.05 -12.01 -12.24
CA ARG A 70 -4.18 -12.64 -11.53
C ARG A 70 -3.83 -12.90 -10.07
N GLU A 71 -4.84 -12.81 -9.21
CA GLU A 71 -4.76 -13.28 -7.82
C GLU A 71 -5.03 -14.79 -7.78
N ILE A 72 -4.15 -15.54 -7.14
CA ILE A 72 -4.26 -16.97 -6.88
C ILE A 72 -5.26 -17.15 -5.74
N ILE A 73 -6.49 -17.51 -6.08
CA ILE A 73 -7.47 -17.97 -5.10
C ILE A 73 -7.13 -19.43 -4.80
N LYS A 74 -6.63 -19.71 -3.59
CA LYS A 74 -6.43 -21.09 -3.09
C LYS A 74 -7.75 -21.69 -2.64
#